data_AF-A0A1C5NU54-F1
#
_entry.id   AF-A0A1C5NU54-F1
#
_cell.length_a   1.000
_cell.length_b   1.000
_cell.length_c   1.000
_cell.angle_alpha   90.00
_cell.angle_beta   90.00
_cell.angle_gamma   90.00
#
_symmetry.space_group_name_H-M   'P 1'
#
loop_
_entity.id
_entity.type
_entity.pdbx_description
1 polymer ?
#
loop_
_entity_poly.entity_id
_entity_poly.type
_entity_poly.pdbx_seq_one_letter_code
_entity_poly.pdbx_strand_id
1 'polypeptide(L)' 'MAGKCKYAYHTDEYHGYGCSITEGACMFLYPDSKKCAEEYGEGPDVEEVYGTDNEREQEDKE' A
#
# COMPACT_ATOMS: atom_id res chain seq x y z
N MET A 1 10.16 -3.01 10.61
CA MET A 1 9.15 -2.29 9.81
C MET A 1 8.99 -0.90 10.38
N ALA A 2 8.87 0.10 9.52
CA ALA A 2 8.57 1.47 9.91
C ALA A 2 7.08 1.76 9.73
N GLY A 3 6.43 2.33 10.75
CA GLY A 3 4.98 2.61 10.70
C GLY A 3 4.11 1.35 10.52
N LYS A 4 3.02 1.48 9.75
CA LYS A 4 2.05 0.42 9.48
C LYS A 4 2.32 -0.34 8.16
N CYS A 5 3.43 -0.07 7.48
CA CYS A 5 3.82 -0.78 6.26
C CYS A 5 5.00 -1.71 6.54
N LYS A 6 4.87 -3.02 6.24
CA LYS A 6 5.93 -4.02 6.48
C LYS A 6 7.17 -3.83 5.60
N TYR A 7 7.02 -3.19 4.44
CA TYR A 7 8.10 -2.92 3.48
C TYR A 7 8.75 -1.54 3.68
N ALA A 8 8.20 -0.73 4.59
CA ALA A 8 8.81 0.54 4.92
C ALA A 8 9.97 0.36 5.90
N TYR A 9 11.06 1.09 5.66
CA TYR A 9 12.23 1.16 6.52
C TYR A 9 12.62 2.61 6.77
N HIS A 10 13.29 2.87 7.90
CA HIS A 10 13.77 4.21 8.22
C HIS A 10 14.96 4.59 7.33
N THR A 11 14.97 5.82 6.86
CA THR A 11 16.07 6.44 6.13
C THR A 11 16.30 7.86 6.65
N ASP A 12 17.41 8.46 6.29
CA ASP A 12 17.65 9.90 6.49
C ASP A 12 17.22 10.75 5.27
N GLU A 13 16.62 10.11 4.26
CA GLU A 13 16.14 10.77 3.04
C GLU A 13 14.73 11.35 3.20
N TYR A 14 14.07 11.67 2.08
CA TYR A 14 12.74 12.28 2.01
C TYR A 14 11.72 11.64 2.98
N HIS A 15 11.13 12.46 3.84
CA HIS A 15 10.22 12.06 4.93
C HIS A 15 10.74 11.04 5.95
N GLY A 16 12.00 10.60 5.84
CA GLY A 16 12.64 9.67 6.76
C GLY A 16 12.29 8.19 6.55
N TYR A 17 11.68 7.84 5.42
CA TYR A 17 11.27 6.47 5.11
C TYR A 17 11.56 6.08 3.66
N GLY A 18 12.01 4.85 3.46
CA GLY A 18 12.13 4.18 2.16
C GLY A 18 11.17 2.99 2.06
N CYS A 19 10.98 2.48 0.84
CA CYS A 19 10.13 1.32 0.53
C CYS A 19 10.96 0.23 -0.16
N SER A 20 10.97 -0.99 0.38
CA SER A 20 11.76 -2.09 -0.20
C SER A 20 11.13 -2.72 -1.46
N ILE A 21 9.90 -2.34 -1.82
CA ILE A 21 9.23 -2.82 -3.05
C ILE A 21 9.62 -1.98 -4.26
N THR A 22 9.60 -0.66 -4.09
CA THR A 22 9.95 0.29 -5.16
C THR A 22 11.40 0.74 -5.10
N GLU A 23 12.14 0.33 -4.06
CA GLU A 23 13.54 0.68 -3.80
C GLU A 23 13.79 2.20 -3.76
N GLY A 24 12.75 2.98 -3.43
CA GLY A 24 12.78 4.44 -3.37
C GLY A 24 12.25 5.01 -2.07
N ALA A 25 12.22 6.34 -1.97
CA ALA A 25 11.64 7.04 -0.84
C ALA A 25 10.12 6.75 -0.73
N CYS A 26 9.63 6.60 0.50
CA CYS A 26 8.21 6.42 0.75
C CYS A 26 7.47 7.75 0.47
N MET A 27 6.36 7.66 -0.27
CA MET A 27 5.52 8.83 -0.58
C MET A 27 4.83 9.40 0.67
N PHE A 28 4.61 8.57 1.69
CA PHE A 28 3.92 8.97 2.92
C PHE A 28 4.89 9.41 4.01
N LEU A 29 4.53 10.51 4.70
CA LEU A 29 5.22 10.95 5.92
C LEU A 29 5.10 9.92 7.07
N TYR A 30 4.04 9.12 7.06
CA TYR A 30 3.85 7.99 7.97
C TYR A 30 3.49 6.77 7.13
N PRO A 31 4.37 5.76 7.03
CA PRO A 31 4.11 4.61 6.16
C PRO A 31 2.83 3.85 6.54
N ASP A 32 1.93 3.68 5.57
CA ASP A 32 0.67 2.96 5.70
C ASP A 32 0.39 2.19 4.40
N SER A 33 0.46 0.86 4.46
CA SER A 33 0.36 0.02 3.27
C SER A 33 -1.06 -0.13 2.75
N LYS A 34 -2.09 0.03 3.60
CA LYS A 34 -3.49 0.06 3.16
C LYS A 34 -3.75 1.31 2.34
N LYS A 35 -3.30 2.46 2.85
CA LYS A 35 -3.41 3.73 2.13
C LYS A 35 -2.62 3.71 0.81
N CYS A 36 -1.44 3.06 0.81
CA CYS A 36 -0.67 2.85 -0.42
C CYS A 36 -1.43 2.02 -1.45
N ALA A 37 -2.12 0.97 -1.01
CA ALA A 37 -2.97 0.17 -1.88
C ALA A 37 -4.14 0.99 -2.42
N GLU A 38 -4.85 1.74 -1.58
CA GLU A 38 -6.00 2.57 -1.98
C GLU A 38 -5.64 3.72 -2.95
N GLU A 39 -4.54 4.43 -2.71
CA GLU A 39 -4.17 5.63 -3.50
C GLU A 39 -3.33 5.31 -4.74
N TYR A 40 -2.44 4.31 -4.65
CA TYR A 40 -1.45 4.03 -5.70
C TYR A 40 -1.63 2.64 -6.34
N GLY A 41 -2.49 1.77 -5.80
CA GLY A 41 -2.57 0.38 -6.26
C GLY A 41 -1.29 -0.40 -5.99
N GLU A 42 -0.49 0.04 -5.02
CA GLU A 42 0.81 -0.54 -4.68
C GLU A 42 0.82 -1.14 -3.27
N GLY A 43 1.76 -2.06 -3.03
CA GLY A 43 1.99 -2.62 -1.71
C GLY A 43 1.24 -3.92 -1.43
N PRO A 44 1.41 -4.47 -0.21
CA PRO A 44 0.93 -5.82 0.13
C PRO A 44 -0.58 -5.93 0.26
N ASP A 45 -1.28 -4.82 0.46
CA ASP A 45 -2.70 -4.83 0.79
C ASP A 45 -3.59 -4.63 -0.47
N VAL A 46 -3.00 -4.58 -1.67
CA VAL A 46 -3.72 -4.39 -2.94
C VAL A 46 -4.78 -5.47 -3.15
N GLU A 47 -4.46 -6.72 -2.84
CA GLU A 47 -5.41 -7.84 -2.96
C GLU A 47 -6.57 -7.72 -1.96
N GLU A 48 -6.33 -7.15 -0.77
CA GLU A 48 -7.37 -6.89 0.24
C GLU A 48 -8.28 -5.73 -0.18
N VAL A 49 -7.70 -4.67 -0.77
CA VAL A 49 -8.43 -3.46 -1.19
C VAL A 49 -9.27 -3.69 -2.44
N TYR A 50 -8.71 -4.34 -3.47
CA TYR A 50 -9.38 -4.44 -4.77
C TYR A 50 -10.10 -5.76 -4.99
N GLY A 51 -9.79 -6.80 -4.21
CA GLY A 51 -10.31 -8.15 -4.36
C GLY A 51 -9.93 -8.75 -5.72
N THR A 52 -9.43 -9.98 -5.76
CA THR A 52 -9.33 -10.68 -7.04
C THR A 52 -10.70 -10.68 -7.70
N ASP A 53 -10.81 -10.17 -8.94
CA ASP A 53 -12.06 -9.99 -9.71
C ASP A 53 -12.77 -11.33 -10.04
N ASN A 54 -13.12 -12.15 -9.04
CA ASN A 54 -13.86 -13.38 -9.19
C ASN A 54 -15.16 -13.41 -8.36
N GLU A 55 -15.61 -12.28 -7.82
CA GLU A 55 -16.88 -12.22 -7.07
C GLU A 55 -17.71 -10.94 -7.29
N ARG A 56 -17.31 -10.00 -8.16
CA ARG A 56 -18.10 -8.78 -8.47
C ARG A 56 -19.21 -8.96 -9.52
N GLU A 57 -19.63 -10.20 -9.82
CA GLU A 57 -20.71 -10.47 -10.79
C GLU A 57 -22.12 -10.64 -10.18
N GLN A 58 -22.37 -10.47 -8.88
CA GLN A 58 -23.72 -10.77 -8.33
C GLN A 58 -24.29 -9.82 -7.28
N GLU A 59 -24.14 -8.48 -7.37
CA GLU A 59 -24.92 -7.57 -6.49
C GLU A 59 -25.43 -6.29 -7.19
N ASP A 60 -25.79 -6.37 -8.47
CA ASP A 60 -26.51 -5.29 -9.18
C ASP A 60 -27.83 -5.79 -9.80
N LYS A 61 -28.60 -6.57 -9.01
CA LYS A 61 -29.97 -6.95 -9.36
C LYS A 61 -30.83 -7.20 -8.13
N GLU A 62 -31.37 -6.13 -7.56
CA GLU A 62 -32.77 -6.10 -7.09
C GLU A 62 -33.37 -4.70 -7.21
#